data_AF-A0A961H1H0-F1
#
_entry.id   AF-A0A961H1H0-F1
#
_cell.length_a   1.000
_cell.length_b   1.000
_cell.length_c   1.000
_cell.angle_alpha   90.00
_cell.angle_beta   90.00
_cell.angle_gamma   90.00
#
_symmetry.space_group_name_H-M   'P 1'
#
loop_
_entity.id
_entity.type
_entity.pdbx_description
1 polymer ?
#
loop_
_entity_poly.entity_id
_entity_poly.type
_entity_poly.pdbx_seq_one_letter_code
_entity_poly.pdbx_strand_id
1 'polypeptide(L)'
;MGTSITASAENTPASGVQVTHSGGLFDSPNGKVVGRVEAMIDTELPAELRETARGLLRAVANKVAVPGHFDAFCCQAFSKPEWAAASSPLIAEMFEEDEDQLAELARIPDLVIEMGSGQVNVTCMVASRWAARGETHRLSRLADAIVASHASKNTCAVDVMLALAATLAVTRFSRAEQLYNAALPLAGEEHQEALGDARRWLAAGRVVCSASQEQRDFWDIRLRKPRTNWSWQSKEEREALDMLSERLSTNTEGADVFKAVLPECWWELALKCAHLQEKMSLAAQKPAEEKMNVAASPRMPVENVSTFDVSVREARVHSKAGPYARFVLGWICGSMAMVLTVLVLPSEVISRILNAFRTSEVQPSVVKTPEEMEAWRGEMMKKVASELTQFAPQHAAAKSGIWRENEQLLSGRSQELPESSAEYMKFLVWLHLDPPQDEEVRIHVCSLLLNRVKADAISLWEQLVYPGSANAAAIRKAAGEALTDSSYHWNDEELKRLRSVAEG
;
A
#
# COMPACT_ATOMS: atom_id res chain seq x y z
N MET A 1 10.41 -7.31 87.03
CA MET A 1 10.14 -6.11 87.85
C MET A 1 10.50 -4.89 87.01
N GLY A 2 9.64 -3.88 86.95
CA GLY A 2 9.80 -2.71 86.08
C GLY A 2 8.45 -2.01 85.93
N THR A 3 8.39 -0.72 86.26
CA THR A 3 7.15 0.04 86.48
C THR A 3 6.42 0.47 85.20
N SER A 4 5.10 0.64 85.32
CA SER A 4 4.24 1.28 84.31
C SER A 4 4.40 2.80 84.31
N ILE A 5 4.22 3.43 83.14
CA ILE A 5 3.71 4.79 82.99
C ILE A 5 2.63 4.78 81.90
N THR A 6 1.53 5.49 82.12
CA THR A 6 0.43 5.69 81.17
C THR A 6 0.44 7.10 80.59
N ALA A 7 0.01 7.24 79.33
CA ALA A 7 -0.45 8.50 78.76
C ALA A 7 -1.49 8.20 77.67
N SER A 8 -2.56 9.00 77.61
CA SER A 8 -3.58 8.91 76.57
C SER A 8 -4.08 10.31 76.25
N ALA A 9 -4.08 10.69 74.98
CA ALA A 9 -4.83 11.82 74.46
C ALA A 9 -5.12 11.60 72.96
N GLU A 10 -6.40 11.70 72.62
CA GLU A 10 -6.98 12.28 71.40
C GLU A 10 -6.15 12.31 70.10
N ASN A 11 -6.68 11.69 69.04
CA ASN A 11 -7.31 12.49 67.97
C ASN A 11 -8.16 11.65 67.00
N THR A 12 -9.20 12.28 66.45
CA THR A 12 -10.12 11.82 65.40
C THR A 12 -10.82 13.11 64.89
N PRO A 13 -11.18 13.30 63.59
CA PRO A 13 -11.56 12.24 62.66
C PRO A 13 -11.09 12.39 61.18
N ALA A 14 -11.52 11.41 60.37
CA ALA A 14 -11.90 11.54 58.96
C ALA A 14 -10.94 12.27 57.99
N SER A 15 -10.04 11.51 57.37
CA SER A 15 -9.63 11.80 55.98
C SER A 15 -10.62 11.14 55.03
N GLY A 16 -11.31 11.92 54.20
CA GLY A 16 -12.25 11.42 53.21
C GLY A 16 -11.52 10.88 51.98
N VAL A 17 -11.68 9.58 51.69
CA VAL A 17 -11.14 8.99 50.46
C VAL A 17 -11.92 9.53 49.26
N GLN A 18 -11.31 10.43 48.49
CA GLN A 18 -11.85 10.84 47.20
C GLN A 18 -11.79 9.67 46.23
N VAL A 19 -12.96 9.15 45.84
CA VAL A 19 -13.09 8.24 44.70
C VAL A 19 -12.90 9.07 43.43
N THR A 20 -11.68 9.11 42.91
CA THR A 20 -11.38 9.69 41.60
C THR A 20 -11.99 8.80 40.53
N HIS A 21 -13.12 9.22 39.94
CA HIS A 21 -13.74 8.51 38.83
C HIS A 21 -12.78 8.43 37.63
N SER A 22 -12.29 7.23 37.32
CA SER A 22 -11.40 6.92 36.20
C SER A 22 -12.15 6.88 34.86
N GLY A 23 -12.84 7.98 34.51
CA GLY A 23 -13.71 8.07 33.34
C GLY A 23 -13.00 8.35 32.00
N GLY A 24 -11.69 8.64 32.00
CA GLY A 24 -10.98 9.17 30.82
C GLY A 24 -10.37 8.14 29.86
N LEU A 25 -10.25 6.86 30.22
CA LEU A 25 -9.45 5.91 29.44
C LEU A 25 -10.24 5.18 28.32
N PHE A 26 -11.57 5.08 28.46
CA PHE A 26 -12.41 4.26 27.57
C PHE A 26 -12.84 4.95 26.27
N ASP A 27 -12.64 6.26 26.13
CA ASP A 27 -13.04 6.99 24.91
C ASP A 27 -11.97 7.05 23.82
N SER A 28 -10.71 6.76 24.16
CA SER A 28 -9.64 6.52 23.19
C SER A 28 -9.97 5.33 22.26
N PRO A 29 -9.67 5.38 20.95
CA PRO A 29 -9.95 4.28 20.02
C PRO A 29 -9.35 2.95 20.50
N ASN A 30 -8.10 2.95 20.95
CA ASN A 30 -7.44 1.76 21.49
C ASN A 30 -8.17 1.18 22.73
N GLY A 31 -8.80 2.02 23.55
CA GLY A 31 -9.61 1.58 24.69
C GLY A 31 -10.88 0.82 24.27
N LYS A 32 -11.44 1.16 23.11
CA LYS A 32 -12.63 0.50 22.52
C LYS A 32 -12.27 -0.83 21.86
N VAL A 33 -11.09 -0.94 21.25
CA VAL A 33 -10.55 -2.23 20.76
C VAL A 33 -10.24 -3.14 21.96
N VAL A 34 -9.46 -2.68 22.94
CA VAL A 34 -9.10 -3.46 24.14
C VAL A 34 -10.35 -3.99 24.85
N GLY A 35 -11.37 -3.15 25.09
CA GLY A 35 -12.62 -3.59 25.72
C GLY A 35 -13.42 -4.62 24.91
N ARG A 36 -13.35 -4.58 23.57
CA ARG A 36 -13.97 -5.60 22.70
C ARG A 36 -13.22 -6.93 22.79
N VAL A 37 -11.88 -6.88 22.75
CA VAL A 37 -11.02 -8.06 22.87
C VAL A 37 -11.13 -8.70 24.25
N GLU A 38 -11.21 -7.94 25.34
CA GLU A 38 -11.45 -8.48 26.69
C GLU A 38 -12.79 -9.22 26.78
N ALA A 39 -13.86 -8.69 26.18
CA ALA A 39 -15.15 -9.37 26.10
C ALA A 39 -15.06 -10.71 25.36
N MET A 40 -14.40 -10.74 24.18
CA MET A 40 -14.17 -11.98 23.42
C MET A 40 -13.36 -13.03 24.20
N ILE A 41 -12.35 -12.62 24.98
CA ILE A 41 -11.60 -13.54 25.86
C ILE A 41 -12.51 -14.18 26.91
N ASP A 42 -13.49 -13.45 27.43
CA ASP A 42 -14.39 -13.98 28.46
C ASP A 42 -15.60 -14.76 27.91
N THR A 43 -16.03 -14.51 26.68
CA THR A 43 -17.17 -15.21 26.06
C THR A 43 -16.77 -16.36 25.13
N GLU A 44 -15.71 -16.23 24.34
CA GLU A 44 -15.39 -17.13 23.23
C GLU A 44 -14.20 -18.06 23.51
N LEU A 45 -13.20 -17.64 24.29
CA LEU A 45 -12.04 -18.50 24.58
C LEU A 45 -12.32 -19.58 25.65
N PRO A 46 -11.76 -20.80 25.46
CA PRO A 46 -11.55 -21.79 26.53
C PRO A 46 -10.85 -21.18 27.75
N ALA A 47 -11.20 -21.62 28.96
CA ALA A 47 -10.70 -21.07 30.21
C ALA A 47 -9.15 -21.11 30.30
N GLU A 48 -8.56 -22.17 29.77
CA GLU A 48 -7.12 -22.43 29.72
C GLU A 48 -6.34 -21.38 28.92
N LEU A 49 -6.97 -20.75 27.92
CA LEU A 49 -6.34 -19.75 27.05
C LEU A 49 -6.53 -18.30 27.54
N ARG A 50 -7.39 -18.05 28.53
CA ARG A 50 -7.76 -16.67 28.93
C ARG A 50 -6.64 -15.93 29.66
N GLU A 51 -5.73 -16.65 30.33
CA GLU A 51 -4.60 -16.00 30.99
C GLU A 51 -3.54 -15.56 29.97
N THR A 52 -3.17 -16.44 29.04
CA THR A 52 -2.21 -16.14 27.97
C THR A 52 -2.77 -15.12 26.98
N ALA A 53 -4.06 -15.16 26.64
CA ALA A 53 -4.72 -14.15 25.82
C ALA A 53 -4.71 -12.75 26.47
N ARG A 54 -5.03 -12.63 27.77
CA ARG A 54 -4.93 -11.33 28.48
C ARG A 54 -3.46 -10.90 28.66
N GLY A 55 -2.52 -11.85 28.71
CA GLY A 55 -1.09 -11.56 28.62
C GLY A 55 -0.72 -10.89 27.29
N LEU A 56 -1.13 -11.50 26.17
CA LEU A 56 -0.93 -10.95 24.83
C LEU A 56 -1.62 -9.59 24.64
N LEU A 57 -2.87 -9.43 25.09
CA LEU A 57 -3.58 -8.15 25.00
C LEU A 57 -2.83 -7.01 25.70
N ARG A 58 -2.34 -7.24 26.92
CA ARG A 58 -1.54 -6.25 27.64
C ARG A 58 -0.20 -5.98 26.96
N ALA A 59 0.43 -7.01 26.38
CA ALA A 59 1.68 -6.86 25.64
C ALA A 59 1.49 -5.96 24.41
N VAL A 60 0.46 -6.21 23.60
CA VAL A 60 0.11 -5.42 22.41
C VAL A 60 -0.30 -4.00 22.79
N ALA A 61 -1.23 -3.84 23.73
CA ALA A 61 -1.74 -2.52 24.13
C ALA A 61 -0.67 -1.58 24.73
N ASN A 62 0.39 -2.14 25.34
CA ASN A 62 1.54 -1.37 25.84
C ASN A 62 2.74 -1.37 24.87
N LYS A 63 2.68 -2.12 23.76
CA LYS A 63 3.77 -2.42 22.82
C LYS A 63 5.06 -2.93 23.50
N VAL A 64 4.92 -3.75 24.55
CA VAL A 64 6.04 -4.33 25.34
C VAL A 64 6.01 -5.86 25.28
N ALA A 65 7.15 -6.47 24.96
CA ALA A 65 7.37 -7.93 24.98
C ALA A 65 6.40 -8.77 24.10
N VAL A 66 5.72 -8.16 23.13
CA VAL A 66 4.74 -8.81 22.24
C VAL A 66 5.23 -10.13 21.64
N PRO A 67 6.47 -10.28 21.11
CA PRO A 67 6.91 -11.53 20.49
C PRO A 67 6.83 -12.74 21.43
N GLY A 68 7.21 -12.56 22.70
CA GLY A 68 7.21 -13.64 23.70
C GLY A 68 5.80 -14.02 24.17
N HIS A 69 4.91 -13.04 24.32
CA HIS A 69 3.51 -13.30 24.64
C HIS A 69 2.72 -13.90 23.47
N PHE A 70 3.05 -13.50 22.24
CA PHE A 70 2.47 -14.05 21.02
C PHE A 70 2.87 -15.51 20.82
N ASP A 71 4.17 -15.84 20.91
CA ASP A 71 4.64 -17.23 20.80
C ASP A 71 4.02 -18.13 21.89
N ALA A 72 3.97 -17.66 23.14
CA ALA A 72 3.37 -18.39 24.25
C ALA A 72 1.85 -18.62 24.07
N PHE A 73 1.12 -17.62 23.55
CA PHE A 73 -0.31 -17.78 23.25
C PHE A 73 -0.52 -18.73 22.07
N CYS A 74 0.17 -18.52 20.94
CA CYS A 74 0.04 -19.33 19.73
C CYS A 74 0.42 -20.80 19.95
N CYS A 75 1.45 -21.09 20.76
CA CYS A 75 1.81 -22.45 21.16
C CYS A 75 0.70 -23.19 21.94
N GLN A 76 -0.23 -22.48 22.58
CA GLN A 76 -1.41 -23.07 23.20
C GLN A 76 -2.62 -23.05 22.27
N ALA A 77 -2.94 -21.89 21.67
CA ALA A 77 -4.09 -21.69 20.79
C ALA A 77 -4.10 -22.65 19.59
N PHE A 78 -2.95 -22.81 18.92
CA PHE A 78 -2.82 -23.72 17.77
C PHE A 78 -2.47 -25.17 18.18
N SER A 79 -2.52 -25.53 19.46
CA SER A 79 -2.33 -26.93 19.87
C SER A 79 -3.54 -27.82 19.57
N LYS A 80 -4.72 -27.23 19.27
CA LYS A 80 -5.95 -27.94 18.88
C LYS A 80 -6.75 -27.14 17.84
N PRO A 81 -7.41 -27.78 16.85
CA PRO A 81 -8.19 -27.05 15.84
C PRO A 81 -9.34 -26.22 16.42
N GLU A 82 -10.08 -26.73 17.41
CA GLU A 82 -11.18 -26.02 18.05
C GLU A 82 -10.72 -24.78 18.85
N TRP A 83 -9.47 -24.79 19.31
CA TRP A 83 -8.84 -23.67 20.00
C TRP A 83 -8.30 -22.62 19.00
N ALA A 84 -7.76 -23.07 17.87
CA ALA A 84 -7.36 -22.20 16.76
C ALA A 84 -8.57 -21.44 16.17
N ALA A 85 -9.71 -22.12 16.02
CA ALA A 85 -10.94 -21.52 15.51
C ALA A 85 -11.45 -20.34 16.35
N ALA A 86 -11.40 -20.47 17.68
CA ALA A 86 -11.78 -19.38 18.60
C ALA A 86 -10.71 -18.29 18.74
N SER A 87 -9.42 -18.64 18.55
CA SER A 87 -8.30 -17.72 18.74
C SER A 87 -8.01 -16.85 17.50
N SER A 88 -8.34 -17.31 16.29
CA SER A 88 -8.10 -16.57 15.05
C SER A 88 -8.79 -15.19 15.00
N PRO A 89 -10.11 -15.07 15.24
CA PRO A 89 -10.78 -13.77 15.25
C PRO A 89 -10.20 -12.82 16.30
N LEU A 90 -9.79 -13.37 17.45
CA LEU A 90 -9.18 -12.61 18.53
C LEU A 90 -7.81 -12.04 18.14
N ILE A 91 -6.95 -12.83 17.50
CA ILE A 91 -5.64 -12.37 17.00
C ILE A 91 -5.84 -11.30 15.91
N ALA A 92 -6.82 -11.48 15.02
CA ALA A 92 -7.13 -10.49 13.98
C ALA A 92 -7.55 -9.13 14.60
N GLU A 93 -8.48 -9.14 15.57
CA GLU A 93 -8.92 -7.93 16.28
C GLU A 93 -7.79 -7.29 17.12
N MET A 94 -6.92 -8.09 17.75
CA MET A 94 -5.75 -7.56 18.50
C MET A 94 -4.74 -6.81 17.62
N PHE A 95 -4.63 -7.16 16.33
CA PHE A 95 -3.60 -6.65 15.42
C PHE A 95 -4.18 -5.88 14.22
N GLU A 96 -5.45 -5.47 14.24
CA GLU A 96 -6.09 -4.69 13.15
C GLU A 96 -5.31 -3.38 12.86
N GLU A 97 -4.74 -2.73 13.88
CA GLU A 97 -3.90 -1.53 13.74
C GLU A 97 -2.39 -1.82 13.57
N ASP A 98 -1.95 -3.07 13.68
CA ASP A 98 -0.51 -3.45 13.67
C ASP A 98 -0.26 -4.77 12.90
N GLU A 99 -0.92 -4.91 11.75
CA GLU A 99 -0.82 -6.09 10.87
C GLU A 99 0.64 -6.39 10.43
N ASP A 100 1.49 -5.35 10.37
CA ASP A 100 2.90 -5.47 10.04
C ASP A 100 3.70 -6.19 11.14
N GLN A 101 3.43 -5.93 12.41
CA GLN A 101 4.00 -6.71 13.51
C GLN A 101 3.45 -8.15 13.51
N LEU A 102 2.15 -8.34 13.25
CA LEU A 102 1.57 -9.68 13.11
C LEU A 102 2.26 -10.50 12.01
N ALA A 103 2.54 -9.90 10.85
CA ALA A 103 3.21 -10.54 9.73
C ALA A 103 4.67 -10.93 10.04
N GLU A 104 5.33 -10.25 10.99
CA GLU A 104 6.68 -10.62 11.44
C GLU A 104 6.66 -11.78 12.42
N LEU A 105 5.66 -11.83 13.31
CA LEU A 105 5.52 -12.87 14.34
C LEU A 105 4.89 -14.18 13.85
N ALA A 106 4.05 -14.11 12.82
CA ALA A 106 3.27 -15.26 12.33
C ALA A 106 4.14 -16.39 11.75
N ARG A 107 3.94 -17.61 12.28
CA ARG A 107 4.66 -18.83 11.86
C ARG A 107 3.78 -19.64 10.92
N ILE A 108 4.32 -20.07 9.78
CA ILE A 108 3.57 -20.84 8.76
C ILE A 108 2.81 -22.07 9.33
N PRO A 109 3.33 -22.85 10.30
CA PRO A 109 2.57 -23.94 10.91
C PRO A 109 1.27 -23.50 11.59
N ASP A 110 1.27 -22.35 12.28
CA ASP A 110 0.08 -21.82 12.96
C ASP A 110 -1.01 -21.46 11.93
N LEU A 111 -0.62 -20.83 10.82
CA LEU A 111 -1.51 -20.48 9.70
C LEU A 111 -2.13 -21.73 9.04
N VAL A 112 -1.36 -22.81 8.90
CA VAL A 112 -1.86 -24.09 8.39
C VAL A 112 -2.85 -24.74 9.36
N ILE A 113 -2.66 -24.59 10.67
CA ILE A 113 -3.61 -25.07 11.68
C ILE A 113 -4.87 -24.18 11.72
N GLU A 114 -4.73 -22.87 11.51
CA GLU A 114 -5.84 -21.93 11.32
C GLU A 114 -6.75 -22.37 10.17
N MET A 115 -6.18 -22.54 8.97
CA MET A 115 -6.88 -23.04 7.78
C MET A 115 -7.48 -24.43 8.03
N GLY A 116 -6.77 -25.30 8.74
CA GLY A 116 -7.28 -26.62 9.15
C GLY A 116 -8.53 -26.54 10.04
N SER A 117 -8.64 -25.50 10.87
CA SER A 117 -9.80 -25.22 11.73
C SER A 117 -10.99 -24.55 11.02
N GLY A 118 -10.84 -24.12 9.76
CA GLY A 118 -11.86 -23.37 9.04
C GLY A 118 -11.87 -21.87 9.32
N GLN A 119 -10.76 -21.32 9.79
CA GLN A 119 -10.53 -19.88 9.89
C GLN A 119 -9.37 -19.46 8.98
N VAL A 120 -9.41 -18.20 8.51
CA VAL A 120 -8.37 -17.65 7.61
C VAL A 120 -8.08 -16.18 7.89
N ASN A 121 -8.58 -15.61 8.99
CA ASN A 121 -8.47 -14.17 9.25
C ASN A 121 -6.99 -13.76 9.40
N VAL A 122 -6.24 -14.48 10.24
CA VAL A 122 -4.81 -14.25 10.48
C VAL A 122 -4.00 -14.56 9.23
N THR A 123 -4.28 -15.70 8.57
CA THR A 123 -3.64 -16.09 7.31
C THR A 123 -3.80 -15.03 6.22
N CYS A 124 -4.99 -14.45 6.06
CA CYS A 124 -5.27 -13.42 5.06
C CYS A 124 -4.54 -12.10 5.37
N MET A 125 -4.54 -11.65 6.63
CA MET A 125 -3.80 -10.44 7.06
C MET A 125 -2.28 -10.62 6.86
N VAL A 126 -1.74 -11.76 7.30
CA VAL A 126 -0.31 -12.08 7.21
C VAL A 126 0.13 -12.24 5.75
N ALA A 127 -0.64 -12.96 4.93
CA ALA A 127 -0.33 -13.15 3.52
C ALA A 127 -0.47 -11.86 2.71
N SER A 128 -1.43 -10.97 3.02
CA SER A 128 -1.55 -9.68 2.35
C SER A 128 -0.36 -8.77 2.66
N ARG A 129 0.11 -8.74 3.93
CA ARG A 129 1.32 -7.99 4.33
C ARG A 129 2.59 -8.58 3.73
N TRP A 130 2.75 -9.90 3.72
CA TRP A 130 3.88 -10.55 3.00
C TRP A 130 3.85 -10.25 1.49
N ALA A 131 2.67 -10.16 0.87
CA ALA A 131 2.56 -9.74 -0.54
C ALA A 131 2.94 -8.26 -0.74
N ALA A 132 2.42 -7.36 0.11
CA ALA A 132 2.74 -5.93 0.05
C ALA A 132 4.23 -5.63 0.27
N ARG A 133 4.91 -6.43 1.13
CA ARG A 133 6.36 -6.38 1.38
C ARG A 133 7.21 -7.09 0.32
N GLY A 134 6.61 -7.77 -0.66
CA GLY A 134 7.34 -8.54 -1.68
C GLY A 134 7.98 -9.84 -1.15
N GLU A 135 7.55 -10.35 0.00
CA GLU A 135 8.07 -11.58 0.64
C GLU A 135 7.60 -12.87 -0.06
N THR A 136 7.77 -12.94 -1.39
CA THR A 136 7.36 -14.07 -2.25
C THR A 136 7.92 -15.41 -1.78
N HIS A 137 9.04 -15.41 -1.04
CA HIS A 137 9.64 -16.60 -0.44
C HIS A 137 8.79 -17.17 0.72
N ARG A 138 8.19 -16.32 1.58
CA ARG A 138 7.26 -16.77 2.63
C ARG A 138 5.97 -17.27 2.03
N LEU A 139 5.40 -16.52 1.08
CA LEU A 139 4.19 -16.91 0.34
C LEU A 139 4.36 -18.26 -0.38
N SER A 140 5.52 -18.50 -1.01
CA SER A 140 5.84 -19.79 -1.64
C SER A 140 5.90 -20.93 -0.62
N ARG A 141 6.52 -20.71 0.55
CA ARG A 141 6.57 -21.70 1.64
C ARG A 141 5.20 -21.96 2.29
N LEU A 142 4.34 -20.94 2.36
CA LEU A 142 2.96 -21.08 2.82
C LEU A 142 2.15 -21.93 1.83
N ALA A 143 2.25 -21.64 0.53
CA ALA A 143 1.63 -22.45 -0.53
C ALA A 143 2.06 -23.93 -0.47
N ASP A 144 3.37 -24.20 -0.34
CA ASP A 144 3.90 -25.55 -0.15
C ASP A 144 3.34 -26.24 1.10
N ALA A 145 3.25 -25.51 2.23
CA ALA A 145 2.74 -26.05 3.48
C ALA A 145 1.23 -26.33 3.43
N ILE A 146 0.44 -25.49 2.75
CA ILE A 146 -1.00 -25.73 2.54
C ILE A 146 -1.21 -27.01 1.72
N VAL A 147 -0.53 -27.15 0.56
CA VAL A 147 -0.65 -28.30 -0.34
C VAL A 147 -0.18 -29.60 0.33
N ALA A 148 0.88 -29.55 1.15
CA ALA A 148 1.36 -30.71 1.90
C ALA A 148 0.45 -31.10 3.08
N SER A 149 -0.46 -30.23 3.50
CA SER A 149 -1.33 -30.42 4.67
C SER A 149 -2.74 -30.90 4.31
N HIS A 150 -3.48 -31.38 5.32
CA HIS A 150 -4.92 -31.61 5.19
C HIS A 150 -5.77 -30.33 5.19
N ALA A 151 -5.20 -29.17 5.53
CA ALA A 151 -5.91 -27.90 5.54
C ALA A 151 -6.42 -27.49 4.14
N SER A 152 -5.69 -27.90 3.09
CA SER A 152 -6.09 -27.76 1.68
C SER A 152 -7.52 -28.22 1.37
N LYS A 153 -8.07 -29.17 2.12
CA LYS A 153 -9.44 -29.69 1.96
C LYS A 153 -10.54 -28.79 2.54
N ASN A 154 -10.18 -27.72 3.24
CA ASN A 154 -11.12 -26.76 3.82
C ASN A 154 -11.48 -25.70 2.78
N THR A 155 -12.76 -25.35 2.61
CA THR A 155 -13.20 -24.39 1.60
C THR A 155 -12.53 -23.02 1.75
N CYS A 156 -12.31 -22.56 2.99
CA CYS A 156 -11.59 -21.30 3.24
C CYS A 156 -10.10 -21.37 2.85
N ALA A 157 -9.48 -22.56 2.89
CA ALA A 157 -8.12 -22.74 2.41
C ALA A 157 -8.05 -22.71 0.87
N VAL A 158 -9.10 -23.14 0.16
CA VAL A 158 -9.17 -23.05 -1.31
C VAL A 158 -9.16 -21.58 -1.77
N ASP A 159 -9.88 -20.68 -1.09
CA ASP A 159 -9.78 -19.22 -1.32
C ASP A 159 -8.33 -18.73 -1.19
N VAL A 160 -7.66 -19.08 -0.09
CA VAL A 160 -6.25 -18.71 0.16
C VAL A 160 -5.31 -19.30 -0.90
N MET A 161 -5.52 -20.56 -1.33
CA MET A 161 -4.72 -21.19 -2.39
C MET A 161 -4.88 -20.46 -3.73
N LEU A 162 -6.10 -20.06 -4.10
CA LEU A 162 -6.37 -19.32 -5.34
C LEU A 162 -5.83 -17.89 -5.29
N ALA A 163 -5.98 -17.19 -4.16
CA ALA A 163 -5.39 -15.87 -3.94
C ALA A 163 -3.85 -15.89 -3.95
N LEU A 164 -3.23 -16.91 -3.34
CA LEU A 164 -1.78 -17.12 -3.41
C LEU A 164 -1.33 -17.47 -4.82
N ALA A 165 -2.13 -18.23 -5.60
CA ALA A 165 -1.82 -18.50 -7.00
C ALA A 165 -1.87 -17.22 -7.84
N ALA A 166 -2.91 -16.39 -7.69
CA ALA A 166 -3.03 -15.07 -8.33
C ALA A 166 -1.85 -14.14 -7.97
N THR A 167 -1.41 -14.16 -6.70
CA THR A 167 -0.27 -13.37 -6.19
C THR A 167 1.07 -13.86 -6.75
N LEU A 168 1.29 -15.18 -6.78
CA LEU A 168 2.55 -15.80 -7.20
C LEU A 168 2.67 -16.02 -8.72
N ALA A 169 1.61 -15.82 -9.50
CA ALA A 169 1.54 -16.18 -10.92
C ALA A 169 2.65 -15.55 -11.78
N VAL A 170 2.97 -14.27 -11.56
CA VAL A 170 4.00 -13.57 -12.34
C VAL A 170 5.40 -13.89 -11.81
N THR A 171 5.62 -13.74 -10.50
CA THR A 171 6.96 -13.85 -9.89
C THR A 171 7.45 -15.29 -9.72
N ARG A 172 6.54 -16.26 -9.57
CA ARG A 172 6.81 -17.69 -9.25
C ARG A 172 5.88 -18.65 -10.02
N PHE A 173 5.59 -18.35 -11.29
CA PHE A 173 4.63 -19.06 -12.17
C PHE A 173 4.42 -20.57 -11.90
N SER A 174 5.47 -21.40 -11.93
CA SER A 174 5.34 -22.86 -11.76
C SER A 174 4.74 -23.26 -10.40
N ARG A 175 5.00 -22.51 -9.33
CA ARG A 175 4.39 -22.74 -8.00
C ARG A 175 2.91 -22.33 -7.99
N ALA A 176 2.58 -21.22 -8.63
CA ALA A 176 1.20 -20.76 -8.76
C ALA A 176 0.35 -21.74 -9.60
N GLU A 177 0.90 -22.28 -10.69
CA GLU A 177 0.23 -23.28 -11.54
C GLU A 177 -0.02 -24.59 -10.76
N GLN A 178 0.96 -25.06 -9.97
CA GLN A 178 0.77 -26.20 -9.04
C GLN A 178 -0.34 -25.92 -8.02
N LEU A 179 -0.34 -24.73 -7.40
CA LEU A 179 -1.28 -24.36 -6.35
C LEU A 179 -2.72 -24.23 -6.86
N TYR A 180 -2.91 -23.59 -8.03
CA TYR A 180 -4.19 -23.53 -8.73
C TYR A 180 -4.68 -24.93 -9.11
N ASN A 181 -3.82 -25.79 -9.67
CA ASN A 181 -4.21 -27.16 -10.02
C ASN A 181 -4.54 -28.03 -8.80
N ALA A 182 -3.97 -27.74 -7.62
CA ALA A 182 -4.34 -28.38 -6.37
C ALA A 182 -5.67 -27.85 -5.78
N ALA A 183 -5.98 -26.57 -6.00
CA ALA A 183 -7.25 -25.94 -5.58
C ALA A 183 -8.43 -26.31 -6.49
N LEU A 184 -8.19 -26.42 -7.81
CA LEU A 184 -9.22 -26.65 -8.83
C LEU A 184 -10.19 -27.83 -8.56
N PRO A 185 -9.75 -29.03 -8.13
CA PRO A 185 -10.68 -30.13 -7.82
C PRO A 185 -11.41 -29.99 -6.48
N LEU A 186 -11.13 -28.94 -5.70
CA LEU A 186 -11.73 -28.66 -4.39
C LEU A 186 -12.63 -27.40 -4.40
N ALA A 187 -12.63 -26.65 -5.51
CA ALA A 187 -13.33 -25.38 -5.68
C ALA A 187 -14.79 -25.60 -6.13
N GLY A 188 -15.74 -25.09 -5.34
CA GLY A 188 -17.18 -25.11 -5.60
C GLY A 188 -17.68 -23.89 -6.39
N GLU A 189 -18.99 -23.64 -6.31
CA GLU A 189 -19.63 -22.48 -6.96
C GLU A 189 -19.26 -21.14 -6.29
N GLU A 190 -18.97 -21.16 -4.99
CA GLU A 190 -18.55 -20.00 -4.22
C GLU A 190 -17.15 -19.49 -4.60
N HIS A 191 -16.30 -20.35 -5.17
CA HIS A 191 -14.92 -20.05 -5.56
C HIS A 191 -14.77 -19.55 -7.01
N GLN A 192 -15.86 -19.35 -7.77
CA GLN A 192 -15.75 -19.05 -9.21
C GLN A 192 -15.09 -17.70 -9.52
N GLU A 193 -15.26 -16.69 -8.66
CA GLU A 193 -14.55 -15.40 -8.77
C GLU A 193 -13.03 -15.60 -8.54
N ALA A 194 -12.66 -16.38 -7.53
CA ALA A 194 -11.28 -16.74 -7.21
C ALA A 194 -10.60 -17.52 -8.35
N LEU A 195 -11.31 -18.49 -8.93
CA LEU A 195 -10.84 -19.23 -10.10
C LEU A 195 -10.66 -18.33 -11.33
N GLY A 196 -11.56 -17.35 -11.52
CA GLY A 196 -11.47 -16.37 -12.59
C GLY A 196 -10.23 -15.50 -12.50
N ASP A 197 -9.99 -14.86 -11.35
CA ASP A 197 -8.82 -13.99 -11.15
C ASP A 197 -7.52 -14.80 -11.15
N ALA A 198 -7.45 -15.94 -10.44
CA ALA A 198 -6.27 -16.80 -10.43
C ALA A 198 -5.91 -17.31 -11.84
N ARG A 199 -6.90 -17.67 -12.67
CA ARG A 199 -6.68 -18.03 -14.08
C ARG A 199 -6.17 -16.86 -14.90
N ARG A 200 -6.74 -15.66 -14.73
CA ARG A 200 -6.32 -14.43 -15.43
C ARG A 200 -4.87 -14.06 -15.10
N TRP A 201 -4.48 -14.12 -13.83
CA TRP A 201 -3.10 -13.89 -13.40
C TRP A 201 -2.15 -14.99 -13.88
N LEU A 202 -2.55 -16.27 -13.86
CA LEU A 202 -1.75 -17.35 -14.43
C LEU A 202 -1.56 -17.20 -15.93
N ALA A 203 -2.57 -16.75 -16.67
CA ALA A 203 -2.45 -16.46 -18.09
C ALA A 203 -1.42 -15.34 -18.34
N ALA A 204 -1.50 -14.23 -17.60
CA ALA A 204 -0.51 -13.16 -17.67
C ALA A 204 0.90 -13.62 -17.26
N GLY A 205 1.00 -14.44 -16.21
CA GLY A 205 2.25 -15.07 -15.77
C GLY A 205 2.85 -16.02 -16.81
N ARG A 206 2.02 -16.72 -17.60
CA ARG A 206 2.46 -17.61 -18.68
C ARG A 206 3.14 -16.86 -19.83
N VAL A 207 2.77 -15.59 -20.08
CA VAL A 207 3.43 -14.74 -21.08
C VAL A 207 4.89 -14.47 -20.71
N VAL A 208 5.16 -14.18 -19.43
CA VAL A 208 6.48 -13.77 -18.93
C VAL A 208 7.23 -14.87 -18.15
N CYS A 209 6.71 -16.08 -18.07
CA CYS A 209 7.30 -17.16 -17.25
C CYS A 209 8.75 -17.48 -17.69
N SER A 210 9.05 -17.34 -18.98
CA SER A 210 10.38 -17.58 -19.57
C SER A 210 11.39 -16.43 -19.42
N ALA A 211 10.96 -15.28 -18.89
CA ALA A 211 11.82 -14.11 -18.66
C ALA A 211 12.81 -14.31 -17.49
N SER A 212 13.72 -13.35 -17.27
CA SER A 212 14.55 -13.35 -16.05
C SER A 212 13.70 -13.11 -14.79
N GLN A 213 14.23 -13.40 -13.60
CA GLN A 213 13.50 -13.09 -12.36
C GLN A 213 13.26 -11.58 -12.22
N GLU A 214 14.28 -10.78 -12.50
CA GLU A 214 14.22 -9.31 -12.48
C GLU A 214 13.15 -8.77 -13.44
N GLN A 215 13.02 -9.36 -14.63
CA GLN A 215 11.95 -9.02 -15.59
C GLN A 215 10.57 -9.46 -15.10
N ARG A 216 10.42 -10.63 -14.44
CA ARG A 216 9.14 -11.04 -13.84
C ARG A 216 8.73 -10.13 -12.68
N ASP A 217 9.67 -9.73 -11.83
CA ASP A 217 9.41 -8.83 -10.70
C ASP A 217 9.11 -7.40 -11.20
N PHE A 218 9.81 -6.92 -12.24
CA PHE A 218 9.50 -5.68 -12.98
C PHE A 218 8.07 -5.68 -13.54
N TRP A 219 7.62 -6.82 -14.08
CA TRP A 219 6.27 -6.95 -14.65
C TRP A 219 5.21 -7.04 -13.57
N ASP A 220 5.40 -7.80 -12.48
CA ASP A 220 4.41 -7.89 -11.40
C ASP A 220 4.11 -6.50 -10.80
N ILE A 221 5.14 -5.73 -10.44
CA ILE A 221 4.99 -4.37 -9.90
C ILE A 221 4.12 -3.47 -10.81
N ARG A 222 4.27 -3.60 -12.13
CA ARG A 222 3.53 -2.79 -13.11
C ARG A 222 2.11 -3.32 -13.36
N LEU A 223 1.94 -4.65 -13.50
CA LEU A 223 0.65 -5.32 -13.72
C LEU A 223 -0.29 -5.14 -12.52
N ARG A 224 0.22 -5.09 -11.29
CA ARG A 224 -0.56 -4.76 -10.07
C ARG A 224 -0.99 -3.29 -10.01
N LYS A 225 -0.42 -2.42 -10.85
CA LYS A 225 -0.60 -0.95 -10.82
C LYS A 225 -0.94 -0.37 -12.22
N PRO A 226 -2.02 -0.82 -12.88
CA PRO A 226 -2.38 -0.40 -14.25
C PRO A 226 -2.69 1.09 -14.38
N ARG A 227 -3.16 1.75 -13.31
CA ARG A 227 -3.45 3.20 -13.30
C ARG A 227 -2.22 4.10 -13.08
N THR A 228 -1.00 3.55 -13.08
CA THR A 228 0.24 4.32 -12.89
C THR A 228 0.81 4.74 -14.24
N ASN A 229 1.15 6.02 -14.38
CA ASN A 229 1.79 6.55 -15.59
C ASN A 229 3.28 6.16 -15.59
N TRP A 230 3.60 5.02 -16.21
CA TRP A 230 4.96 4.52 -16.36
C TRP A 230 5.73 5.26 -17.48
N SER A 231 7.03 5.48 -17.28
CA SER A 231 7.87 6.29 -18.17
C SER A 231 8.17 5.64 -19.52
N TRP A 232 8.39 4.31 -19.54
CA TRP A 232 8.73 3.52 -20.74
C TRP A 232 9.92 4.06 -21.57
N GLN A 233 10.89 4.72 -20.92
CA GLN A 233 12.02 5.42 -21.56
C GLN A 233 13.39 4.81 -21.23
N SER A 234 13.52 4.17 -20.06
CA SER A 234 14.77 3.52 -19.64
C SER A 234 15.16 2.39 -20.61
N LYS A 235 16.40 1.88 -20.48
CA LYS A 235 16.87 0.78 -21.34
C LYS A 235 16.15 -0.51 -20.97
N GLU A 236 15.99 -0.72 -19.68
CA GLU A 236 15.37 -1.85 -19.00
C GLU A 236 13.87 -1.93 -19.35
N GLU A 237 13.17 -0.78 -19.37
CA GLU A 237 11.78 -0.72 -19.84
C GLU A 237 11.64 -1.10 -21.31
N ARG A 238 12.57 -0.68 -22.18
CA ARG A 238 12.53 -1.03 -23.61
C ARG A 238 12.87 -2.50 -23.84
N GLU A 239 13.88 -3.04 -23.17
CA GLU A 239 14.20 -4.48 -23.23
C GLU A 239 13.06 -5.36 -22.71
N ALA A 240 12.29 -4.89 -21.70
CA ALA A 240 11.09 -5.58 -21.23
C ALA A 240 9.94 -5.51 -22.26
N LEU A 241 9.75 -4.38 -22.94
CA LEU A 241 8.77 -4.22 -24.03
C LEU A 241 9.13 -5.09 -25.24
N ASP A 242 10.38 -5.06 -25.70
CA ASP A 242 10.85 -5.86 -26.83
C ASP A 242 10.62 -7.35 -26.57
N MET A 243 11.00 -7.84 -25.38
CA MET A 243 10.72 -9.22 -24.94
C MET A 243 9.21 -9.52 -24.92
N LEU A 244 8.36 -8.60 -24.48
CA LEU A 244 6.91 -8.80 -24.50
C LEU A 244 6.36 -8.88 -25.94
N SER A 245 6.91 -8.12 -26.89
CA SER A 245 6.47 -8.13 -28.30
C SER A 245 6.68 -9.48 -28.99
N GLU A 246 7.70 -10.26 -28.58
CA GLU A 246 7.94 -11.61 -29.06
C GLU A 246 6.94 -12.65 -28.50
N ARG A 247 6.22 -12.32 -27.41
CA ARG A 247 5.43 -13.27 -26.61
C ARG A 247 3.93 -13.02 -26.65
N LEU A 248 3.51 -11.81 -26.98
CA LEU A 248 2.14 -11.35 -26.82
C LEU A 248 1.43 -11.23 -28.18
N SER A 249 0.38 -12.04 -28.38
CA SER A 249 -0.50 -12.00 -29.56
C SER A 249 -1.90 -11.51 -29.19
N THR A 250 -2.74 -11.18 -30.19
CA THR A 250 -4.17 -10.85 -29.97
C THR A 250 -4.95 -11.96 -29.28
N ASN A 251 -4.51 -13.21 -29.43
CA ASN A 251 -5.23 -14.40 -29.00
C ASN A 251 -4.63 -15.02 -27.72
N THR A 252 -3.62 -14.36 -27.12
CA THR A 252 -2.97 -14.82 -25.89
C THR A 252 -3.85 -14.49 -24.68
N GLU A 253 -4.22 -15.50 -23.89
CA GLU A 253 -4.93 -15.28 -22.63
C GLU A 253 -4.12 -14.37 -21.69
N GLY A 254 -4.77 -13.48 -20.93
CA GLY A 254 -4.12 -12.54 -20.03
C GLY A 254 -3.48 -11.32 -20.72
N ALA A 255 -3.56 -11.21 -22.05
CA ALA A 255 -3.10 -10.05 -22.81
C ALA A 255 -3.79 -8.73 -22.37
N ASP A 256 -5.04 -8.81 -21.89
CA ASP A 256 -5.79 -7.69 -21.32
C ASP A 256 -5.11 -7.07 -20.08
N VAL A 257 -4.42 -7.87 -19.27
CA VAL A 257 -3.72 -7.39 -18.06
C VAL A 257 -2.52 -6.52 -18.46
N PHE A 258 -1.77 -6.94 -19.50
CA PHE A 258 -0.68 -6.12 -20.06
C PHE A 258 -1.21 -4.85 -20.74
N LYS A 259 -2.29 -4.95 -21.52
CA LYS A 259 -2.90 -3.81 -22.21
C LYS A 259 -3.28 -2.67 -21.27
N ALA A 260 -3.64 -2.97 -20.02
CA ALA A 260 -4.00 -1.99 -19.01
C ALA A 260 -2.82 -1.18 -18.43
N VAL A 261 -1.57 -1.49 -18.82
CA VAL A 261 -0.32 -0.90 -18.26
C VAL A 261 0.55 -0.24 -19.34
N LEU A 262 0.43 -0.74 -20.58
CA LEU A 262 1.27 -0.36 -21.72
C LEU A 262 0.84 0.98 -22.34
N PRO A 263 1.74 1.69 -23.04
CA PRO A 263 1.35 2.86 -23.83
C PRO A 263 0.35 2.46 -24.93
N GLU A 264 -0.71 3.25 -25.12
CA GLU A 264 -1.76 2.96 -26.11
C GLU A 264 -1.20 2.73 -27.51
N CYS A 265 -0.27 3.59 -27.93
CA CYS A 265 0.41 3.50 -29.22
C CYS A 265 1.34 2.27 -29.34
N TRP A 266 1.91 1.78 -28.24
CA TRP A 266 2.77 0.59 -28.25
C TRP A 266 1.96 -0.66 -28.56
N TRP A 267 0.75 -0.79 -27.99
CA TRP A 267 -0.12 -1.93 -28.24
C TRP A 267 -0.43 -2.09 -29.73
N GLU A 268 -0.78 -0.99 -30.41
CA GLU A 268 -1.00 -1.04 -31.86
C GLU A 268 0.24 -1.44 -32.66
N LEU A 269 1.42 -0.97 -32.26
CA LEU A 269 2.68 -1.29 -32.94
C LEU A 269 3.06 -2.76 -32.75
N ALA A 270 2.95 -3.29 -31.53
CA ALA A 270 3.17 -4.72 -31.24
C ALA A 270 2.24 -5.62 -32.08
N LEU A 271 0.95 -5.30 -32.18
CA LEU A 271 0.01 -6.06 -33.01
C LEU A 271 0.34 -5.97 -34.51
N LYS A 272 0.78 -4.81 -35.00
CA LYS A 272 1.25 -4.63 -36.39
C LYS A 272 2.51 -5.47 -36.67
N CYS A 273 3.45 -5.51 -35.73
CA CYS A 273 4.67 -6.33 -35.82
C CYS A 273 4.37 -7.83 -35.82
N ALA A 274 3.54 -8.32 -34.88
CA ALA A 274 3.16 -9.73 -34.80
C ALA A 274 2.48 -10.21 -36.10
N HIS A 275 1.57 -9.41 -36.67
CA HIS A 275 0.89 -9.74 -37.91
C HIS A 275 1.82 -9.69 -39.16
N LEU A 276 2.87 -8.87 -39.13
CA LEU A 276 3.92 -8.90 -40.15
C LEU A 276 4.80 -10.16 -40.02
N GLN A 277 5.13 -10.56 -38.80
CA GLN A 277 5.91 -11.77 -38.53
C GLN A 277 5.16 -13.06 -38.94
N GLU A 278 3.86 -13.13 -38.67
CA GLU A 278 2.96 -14.20 -39.16
C GLU A 278 2.93 -14.26 -40.70
N LYS A 279 2.80 -13.10 -41.38
CA LYS A 279 2.85 -13.04 -42.85
C LYS A 279 4.20 -13.51 -43.39
N MET A 280 5.31 -13.17 -42.73
CA MET A 280 6.64 -13.62 -43.13
C MET A 280 6.86 -15.12 -42.90
N SER A 281 6.35 -15.70 -41.81
CA SER A 281 6.49 -17.14 -41.56
C SER A 281 5.66 -17.97 -42.54
N LEU A 282 4.42 -17.56 -42.85
CA LEU A 282 3.59 -18.18 -43.89
C LEU A 282 4.23 -18.05 -45.28
N ALA A 283 4.82 -16.90 -45.61
CA ALA A 283 5.55 -16.69 -46.86
C ALA A 283 6.82 -17.55 -46.95
N ALA A 284 7.49 -17.85 -45.83
CA ALA A 284 8.67 -18.71 -45.76
C ALA A 284 8.34 -20.21 -45.83
N GLN A 285 7.15 -20.63 -45.38
CA GLN A 285 6.68 -22.02 -45.49
C GLN A 285 6.26 -22.37 -46.92
N LYS A 286 5.60 -21.45 -47.63
CA LYS A 286 5.06 -21.67 -48.98
C LYS A 286 6.04 -22.25 -50.02
N PRO A 287 7.32 -21.79 -50.13
CA PRO A 287 8.29 -22.38 -51.07
C PRO A 287 8.85 -23.76 -50.67
N ALA A 288 8.46 -24.32 -49.53
CA ALA A 288 8.84 -25.69 -49.13
C ALA A 288 7.89 -26.74 -49.73
N GLU A 289 6.58 -26.51 -49.67
CA GLU A 289 5.57 -27.46 -50.18
C GLU A 289 5.61 -27.60 -51.71
N GLU A 290 5.94 -26.51 -52.41
CA GLU A 290 6.10 -26.49 -53.88
C GLU A 290 7.27 -27.36 -54.37
N LYS A 291 8.21 -27.75 -53.49
CA LYS A 291 9.32 -28.64 -53.82
C LYS A 291 9.11 -30.10 -53.44
N MET A 292 8.07 -30.44 -52.65
CA MET A 292 7.86 -31.82 -52.19
C MET A 292 6.69 -32.54 -52.89
N ASN A 293 5.87 -31.84 -53.67
CA ASN A 293 4.72 -32.41 -54.41
C ASN A 293 5.08 -33.11 -55.74
N VAL A 294 6.33 -33.59 -55.91
CA VAL A 294 6.77 -34.37 -57.10
C VAL A 294 7.29 -35.77 -56.72
N ALA A 295 6.70 -36.40 -55.70
CA ALA A 295 6.95 -37.80 -55.38
C ALA A 295 5.77 -38.54 -54.71
N ALA A 296 5.19 -39.50 -55.44
CA ALA A 296 4.64 -40.77 -54.98
C ALA A 296 3.45 -40.87 -53.97
N SER A 297 2.27 -41.13 -54.56
CA SER A 297 1.41 -42.31 -54.28
C SER A 297 0.44 -42.32 -53.07
N PRO A 298 -0.82 -42.80 -53.24
CA PRO A 298 -1.85 -42.75 -52.18
C PRO A 298 -2.01 -44.05 -51.38
N ARG A 299 -2.38 -43.94 -50.09
CA ARG A 299 -2.99 -45.03 -49.30
C ARG A 299 -4.03 -44.53 -48.28
N MET A 300 -5.25 -45.05 -48.43
CA MET A 300 -6.32 -45.40 -47.46
C MET A 300 -6.59 -44.52 -46.19
N PRO A 301 -7.86 -44.26 -45.86
CA PRO A 301 -8.25 -43.52 -44.65
C PRO A 301 -8.26 -44.39 -43.37
N VAL A 302 -8.26 -43.72 -42.22
CA VAL A 302 -8.59 -44.30 -40.90
C VAL A 302 -9.59 -43.36 -40.19
N GLU A 303 -10.47 -43.95 -39.38
CA GLU A 303 -11.68 -43.38 -38.78
C GLU A 303 -11.47 -43.04 -37.29
N ASN A 304 -12.19 -42.03 -36.76
CA ASN A 304 -12.59 -41.77 -35.36
C ASN A 304 -13.23 -40.34 -35.29
N VAL A 305 -14.36 -40.01 -34.64
CA VAL A 305 -15.07 -40.49 -33.42
C VAL A 305 -14.34 -40.06 -32.13
N SER A 306 -14.92 -39.33 -31.15
CA SER A 306 -16.29 -38.81 -30.94
C SER A 306 -16.26 -37.41 -30.30
N THR A 307 -17.35 -36.64 -30.46
CA THR A 307 -17.69 -35.51 -29.57
C THR A 307 -18.13 -35.99 -28.19
N PHE A 308 -18.04 -35.12 -27.18
CA PHE A 308 -18.84 -35.18 -25.95
C PHE A 308 -19.37 -33.79 -25.60
N ASP A 309 -20.59 -33.76 -25.05
CA ASP A 309 -21.36 -32.58 -24.66
C ASP A 309 -21.84 -32.77 -23.22
N VAL A 310 -21.91 -31.69 -22.42
CA VAL A 310 -22.27 -31.73 -21.00
C VAL A 310 -23.13 -30.51 -20.67
N SER A 311 -24.39 -30.76 -20.29
CA SER A 311 -25.37 -29.69 -20.04
C SER A 311 -25.24 -29.06 -18.66
N VAL A 312 -25.41 -27.73 -18.63
CA VAL A 312 -25.53 -26.92 -17.41
C VAL A 312 -26.90 -27.15 -16.76
N ARG A 313 -26.97 -27.11 -15.43
CA ARG A 313 -28.23 -27.00 -14.67
C ARG A 313 -28.06 -25.99 -13.53
N GLU A 314 -29.08 -25.17 -13.31
CA GLU A 314 -28.98 -23.90 -12.58
C GLU A 314 -30.07 -23.80 -11.49
N ALA A 315 -29.73 -23.48 -10.23
CA ALA A 315 -30.71 -23.38 -9.14
C ALA A 315 -30.32 -22.53 -7.89
N ARG A 316 -30.06 -21.23 -8.09
CA ARG A 316 -30.33 -20.11 -7.15
C ARG A 316 -30.01 -20.25 -5.64
N VAL A 317 -28.84 -19.72 -5.27
CA VAL A 317 -28.63 -18.58 -4.32
C VAL A 317 -29.68 -18.33 -3.21
N HIS A 318 -29.20 -18.26 -1.96
CA HIS A 318 -29.62 -17.26 -0.96
C HIS A 318 -28.39 -16.67 -0.27
N SER A 319 -28.42 -15.39 0.11
CA SER A 319 -27.20 -14.57 0.29
C SER A 319 -26.99 -13.99 1.70
N LYS A 320 -25.75 -14.07 2.17
CA LYS A 320 -25.09 -13.11 3.08
C LYS A 320 -23.65 -12.93 2.59
N ALA A 321 -23.07 -11.74 2.76
CA ALA A 321 -21.73 -11.44 2.25
C ALA A 321 -20.66 -12.32 2.93
N GLY A 322 -19.91 -13.09 2.13
CA GLY A 322 -18.91 -14.03 2.61
C GLY A 322 -17.55 -13.39 2.95
N PRO A 323 -16.60 -14.16 3.52
CA PRO A 323 -15.25 -13.69 3.84
C PRO A 323 -14.48 -13.20 2.61
N TYR A 324 -14.86 -13.65 1.41
CA TYR A 324 -14.36 -13.16 0.12
C TYR A 324 -14.42 -11.63 0.00
N ALA A 325 -15.49 -11.01 0.53
CA ALA A 325 -15.61 -9.56 0.58
C ALA A 325 -14.53 -8.92 1.47
N ARG A 326 -14.11 -9.53 2.58
CA ARG A 326 -13.02 -9.00 3.41
C ARG A 326 -11.65 -9.18 2.75
N PHE A 327 -11.43 -10.26 2.00
CA PHE A 327 -10.16 -10.43 1.27
C PHE A 327 -10.06 -9.45 0.10
N VAL A 328 -11.04 -9.42 -0.80
CA VAL A 328 -11.03 -8.54 -1.99
C VAL A 328 -11.17 -7.06 -1.60
N LEU A 329 -12.05 -6.71 -0.66
CA LEU A 329 -12.17 -5.34 -0.17
C LEU A 329 -10.99 -4.98 0.75
N GLY A 330 -10.30 -5.94 1.37
CA GLY A 330 -9.00 -5.73 2.03
C GLY A 330 -7.87 -5.44 1.03
N TRP A 331 -7.85 -6.10 -0.12
CA TRP A 331 -6.91 -5.82 -1.21
C TRP A 331 -7.21 -4.48 -1.91
N ILE A 332 -8.50 -4.18 -2.15
CA ILE A 332 -8.95 -2.91 -2.71
C ILE A 332 -8.78 -1.77 -1.69
N CYS A 333 -9.00 -2.00 -0.39
CA CYS A 333 -8.74 -1.01 0.65
C CYS A 333 -7.24 -0.82 0.89
N GLY A 334 -6.41 -1.88 0.84
CA GLY A 334 -4.96 -1.76 0.88
C GLY A 334 -4.41 -0.96 -0.30
N SER A 335 -4.95 -1.18 -1.50
CA SER A 335 -4.62 -0.39 -2.69
C SER A 335 -5.27 1.01 -2.70
N MET A 336 -6.40 1.24 -2.02
CA MET A 336 -7.01 2.57 -1.83
C MET A 336 -6.37 3.38 -0.70
N ALA A 337 -5.85 2.74 0.34
CA ALA A 337 -4.99 3.34 1.36
C ALA A 337 -3.65 3.73 0.76
N MET A 338 -3.09 2.88 -0.13
CA MET A 338 -2.02 3.28 -1.05
C MET A 338 -2.43 4.45 -1.95
N VAL A 339 -3.67 4.54 -2.47
CA VAL A 339 -4.12 5.74 -3.20
C VAL A 339 -4.18 6.98 -2.28
N LEU A 340 -4.56 6.84 -1.02
CA LEU A 340 -4.53 7.95 -0.04
C LEU A 340 -3.10 8.37 0.36
N THR A 341 -2.11 7.46 0.30
CA THR A 341 -0.69 7.80 0.52
C THR A 341 0.09 8.14 -0.76
N VAL A 342 -0.44 7.86 -1.96
CA VAL A 342 0.24 8.05 -3.27
C VAL A 342 -0.52 9.00 -4.21
N LEU A 343 -1.68 9.54 -3.80
CA LEU A 343 -2.15 10.86 -4.29
C LEU A 343 -1.33 12.01 -3.67
N VAL A 344 -0.54 11.73 -2.63
CA VAL A 344 0.67 12.49 -2.37
C VAL A 344 1.65 12.18 -3.50
N LEU A 345 2.06 13.21 -4.25
CA LEU A 345 3.16 13.12 -5.22
C LEU A 345 4.36 12.36 -4.62
N PRO A 346 5.15 11.61 -5.42
CA PRO A 346 6.17 10.69 -4.90
C PRO A 346 7.03 11.34 -3.82
N SER A 347 6.85 10.87 -2.57
CA SER A 347 7.41 11.52 -1.40
C SER A 347 8.94 11.52 -1.43
N GLU A 348 9.56 10.61 -2.19
CA GLU A 348 10.99 10.57 -2.47
C GLU A 348 11.46 11.75 -3.34
N VAL A 349 10.62 12.34 -4.18
CA VAL A 349 10.98 13.54 -4.97
C VAL A 349 10.83 14.79 -4.11
N ILE A 350 9.70 14.93 -3.42
CA ILE A 350 9.44 16.05 -2.50
C ILE A 350 10.50 16.05 -1.39
N SER A 351 10.69 14.93 -0.70
CA SER A 351 11.72 14.80 0.33
C SER A 351 13.14 14.80 -0.23
N ARG A 352 13.43 14.50 -1.51
CA ARG A 352 14.75 14.80 -2.08
C ARG A 352 14.97 16.30 -2.27
N ILE A 353 13.97 17.05 -2.71
CA ILE A 353 14.07 18.51 -2.85
C ILE A 353 14.18 19.18 -1.46
N LEU A 354 13.31 18.78 -0.52
CA LEU A 354 13.26 19.36 0.81
C LEU A 354 14.38 18.84 1.73
N ASN A 355 14.80 17.57 1.63
CA ASN A 355 16.05 17.14 2.27
C ASN A 355 17.28 17.74 1.57
N ALA A 356 17.24 18.14 0.29
CA ALA A 356 18.31 18.96 -0.30
C ALA A 356 18.28 20.43 0.15
N PHE A 357 17.27 20.85 0.93
CA PHE A 357 17.29 22.06 1.76
C PHE A 357 17.70 21.75 3.22
N ARG A 358 17.48 20.51 3.68
CA ARG A 358 17.80 20.02 5.04
C ARG A 358 19.24 19.50 5.20
N THR A 359 19.93 19.15 4.12
CA THR A 359 21.32 18.63 4.12
C THR A 359 22.39 19.72 4.16
N SER A 360 22.02 21.01 4.18
CA SER A 360 22.88 22.07 4.70
C SER A 360 22.97 21.95 6.23
N GLU A 361 23.84 21.03 6.67
CA GLU A 361 24.20 20.68 8.07
C GLU A 361 23.31 21.28 9.16
N VAL A 362 22.32 20.50 9.61
CA VAL A 362 21.65 20.74 10.90
C VAL A 362 22.61 20.36 12.04
N GLN A 363 23.62 21.21 12.28
CA GLN A 363 24.18 21.32 13.63
C GLN A 363 23.09 21.92 14.53
N PRO A 364 22.76 21.30 15.67
CA PRO A 364 21.75 21.83 16.57
C PRO A 364 22.23 23.12 17.24
N SER A 365 21.31 24.07 17.44
CA SER A 365 21.40 25.23 18.36
C SER A 365 22.25 26.46 17.98
N VAL A 366 22.75 26.62 16.75
CA VAL A 366 23.15 27.96 16.28
C VAL A 366 21.89 28.75 15.89
N VAL A 367 21.56 29.78 16.67
CA VAL A 367 20.48 30.73 16.35
C VAL A 367 20.92 31.58 15.17
N LYS A 368 20.47 31.23 13.96
CA LYS A 368 20.74 32.00 12.75
C LYS A 368 20.14 33.41 12.87
N THR A 369 20.93 34.41 12.54
CA THR A 369 20.52 35.81 12.48
C THR A 369 19.56 36.06 11.31
N PRO A 370 18.70 37.10 11.35
CA PRO A 370 17.84 37.43 10.22
C PRO A 370 18.61 37.71 8.91
N GLU A 371 19.83 38.22 9.01
CA GLU A 371 20.73 38.47 7.88
C GLU A 371 21.22 37.15 7.25
N GLU A 372 21.57 36.15 8.05
CA GLU A 372 21.92 34.80 7.56
C GLU A 372 20.71 34.09 6.93
N MET A 373 19.51 34.30 7.45
CA MET A 373 18.28 33.70 6.91
C MET A 373 17.87 34.33 5.57
N GLU A 374 18.04 35.64 5.40
CA GLU A 374 17.82 36.33 4.11
C GLU A 374 18.95 36.03 3.10
N ALA A 375 20.20 35.86 3.56
CA ALA A 375 21.30 35.38 2.72
C ALA A 375 21.04 33.95 2.19
N TRP A 376 20.61 33.03 3.07
CA TRP A 376 20.19 31.67 2.69
C TRP A 376 19.01 31.68 1.71
N ARG A 377 17.99 32.53 1.97
CA ARG A 377 16.86 32.74 1.05
C ARG A 377 17.34 33.16 -0.34
N GLY A 378 18.25 34.13 -0.40
CA GLY A 378 18.83 34.64 -1.65
C GLY A 378 19.73 33.66 -2.39
N GLU A 379 20.40 32.74 -1.69
CA GLU A 379 21.12 31.62 -2.31
C GLU A 379 20.15 30.58 -2.89
N MET A 380 19.18 30.14 -2.07
CA MET A 380 18.22 29.11 -2.47
C MET A 380 17.32 29.58 -3.63
N MET A 381 16.94 30.87 -3.63
CA MET A 381 16.24 31.51 -4.74
C MET A 381 17.01 31.39 -6.05
N LYS A 382 18.32 31.68 -6.05
CA LYS A 382 19.17 31.57 -7.26
C LYS A 382 19.27 30.13 -7.76
N LYS A 383 19.41 29.17 -6.83
CA LYS A 383 19.43 27.73 -7.15
C LYS A 383 18.13 27.31 -7.84
N VAL A 384 16.98 27.55 -7.20
CA VAL A 384 15.66 27.15 -7.74
C VAL A 384 15.35 27.89 -9.06
N ALA A 385 15.68 29.18 -9.17
CA ALA A 385 15.54 29.93 -10.41
C ALA A 385 16.38 29.36 -11.57
N SER A 386 17.59 28.85 -11.29
CA SER A 386 18.41 28.19 -12.32
C SER A 386 17.80 26.87 -12.80
N GLU A 387 17.27 26.06 -11.87
CA GLU A 387 16.57 24.81 -12.19
C GLU A 387 15.25 25.04 -12.95
N LEU A 388 14.58 26.17 -12.72
CA LEU A 388 13.30 26.54 -13.32
C LEU A 388 13.39 27.66 -14.37
N THR A 389 14.54 27.82 -15.03
CA THR A 389 14.79 28.91 -16.00
C THR A 389 13.68 29.04 -17.06
N GLN A 390 13.09 27.93 -17.52
CA GLN A 390 12.00 27.92 -18.51
C GLN A 390 10.67 28.51 -17.99
N PHE A 391 10.48 28.59 -16.67
CA PHE A 391 9.28 29.13 -16.02
C PHE A 391 9.48 30.56 -15.48
N ALA A 392 10.58 31.22 -15.80
CA ALA A 392 10.83 32.61 -15.39
C ALA A 392 9.74 33.61 -15.84
N PRO A 393 9.12 33.51 -17.04
CA PRO A 393 7.98 34.35 -17.41
C PRO A 393 6.76 34.16 -16.51
N GLN A 394 6.42 32.91 -16.21
CA GLN A 394 5.32 32.50 -15.33
C GLN A 394 5.57 32.98 -13.90
N HIS A 395 6.81 32.89 -13.42
CA HIS A 395 7.21 33.40 -12.12
C HIS A 395 7.07 34.93 -12.04
N ALA A 396 7.51 35.65 -13.09
CA ALA A 396 7.36 37.10 -13.17
C ALA A 396 5.87 37.51 -13.17
N ALA A 397 5.02 36.82 -13.94
CA ALA A 397 3.57 37.06 -13.98
C ALA A 397 2.91 36.82 -12.60
N ALA A 398 3.22 35.69 -11.96
CA ALA A 398 2.73 35.36 -10.62
C ALA A 398 3.23 36.33 -9.54
N LYS A 399 4.40 36.95 -9.72
CA LYS A 399 4.97 37.90 -8.77
C LYS A 399 4.33 39.29 -8.84
N SER A 400 3.91 39.73 -10.03
CA SER A 400 3.43 41.10 -10.27
C SER A 400 1.93 41.24 -10.58
N GLY A 401 1.26 40.17 -11.02
CA GLY A 401 -0.19 40.17 -11.26
C GLY A 401 -1.01 39.79 -10.02
N ILE A 402 -2.33 39.89 -10.13
CA ILE A 402 -3.26 39.51 -9.05
C ILE A 402 -3.65 38.02 -9.14
N TRP A 403 -4.28 37.50 -8.07
CA TRP A 403 -4.70 36.09 -8.01
C TRP A 403 -5.61 35.69 -9.18
N ARG A 404 -6.61 36.49 -9.51
CA ARG A 404 -7.57 36.21 -10.60
C ARG A 404 -6.91 36.06 -11.98
N GLU A 405 -5.80 36.74 -12.23
CA GLU A 405 -5.08 36.65 -13.51
C GLU A 405 -4.21 35.39 -13.57
N ASN A 406 -3.70 34.95 -12.43
CA ASN A 406 -2.75 33.85 -12.31
C ASN A 406 -3.38 32.54 -11.79
N GLU A 407 -4.68 32.50 -11.44
CA GLU A 407 -5.35 31.36 -10.79
C GLU A 407 -5.05 30.03 -11.50
N GLN A 408 -5.19 29.97 -12.83
CA GLN A 408 -4.99 28.74 -13.59
C GLN A 408 -3.54 28.24 -13.52
N LEU A 409 -2.57 29.14 -13.54
CA LEU A 409 -1.15 28.82 -13.37
C LEU A 409 -0.88 28.36 -11.92
N LEU A 410 -1.30 29.16 -10.95
CA LEU A 410 -1.00 28.95 -9.53
C LEU A 410 -1.73 27.76 -8.92
N SER A 411 -2.89 27.37 -9.44
CA SER A 411 -3.61 26.17 -9.01
C SER A 411 -3.20 24.90 -9.78
N GLY A 412 -2.22 24.97 -10.68
CA GLY A 412 -1.78 23.82 -11.49
C GLY A 412 -2.77 23.38 -12.58
N ARG A 413 -3.72 24.26 -12.97
CA ARG A 413 -4.70 23.98 -14.04
C ARG A 413 -4.21 24.38 -15.44
N SER A 414 -3.08 25.08 -15.52
CA SER A 414 -2.41 25.42 -16.79
C SER A 414 -1.81 24.19 -17.46
N GLN A 415 -1.73 24.19 -18.80
CA GLN A 415 -1.09 23.11 -19.56
C GLN A 415 0.45 23.15 -19.45
N GLU A 416 1.02 24.33 -19.19
CA GLU A 416 2.48 24.54 -19.11
C GLU A 416 3.07 24.04 -17.78
N LEU A 417 2.31 24.16 -16.70
CA LEU A 417 2.72 23.83 -15.34
C LEU A 417 1.56 23.11 -14.62
N PRO A 418 1.27 21.84 -14.98
CA PRO A 418 0.12 21.10 -14.46
C PRO A 418 0.35 20.63 -13.02
N GLU A 419 -0.74 20.46 -12.28
CA GLU A 419 -0.79 20.13 -10.85
C GLU A 419 0.02 18.89 -10.45
N SER A 420 0.14 17.93 -11.37
CA SER A 420 0.83 16.64 -11.24
C SER A 420 2.33 16.69 -11.58
N SER A 421 2.86 17.83 -12.01
CA SER A 421 4.29 17.98 -12.34
C SER A 421 5.17 18.20 -11.10
N ALA A 422 6.41 17.72 -11.13
CA ALA A 422 7.38 18.01 -10.07
C ALA A 422 7.85 19.47 -10.12
N GLU A 423 7.82 20.04 -11.32
CA GLU A 423 8.11 21.42 -11.68
C GLU A 423 7.15 22.39 -10.96
N TYR A 424 5.84 22.10 -10.95
CA TYR A 424 4.83 22.87 -10.21
C TYR A 424 5.15 22.97 -8.72
N MET A 425 5.59 21.87 -8.10
CA MET A 425 5.97 21.89 -6.68
C MET A 425 7.23 22.73 -6.41
N LYS A 426 8.24 22.65 -7.29
CA LYS A 426 9.41 23.55 -7.21
C LYS A 426 9.01 25.02 -7.44
N PHE A 427 8.04 25.29 -8.30
CA PHE A 427 7.54 26.64 -8.59
C PHE A 427 6.79 27.25 -7.39
N LEU A 428 5.96 26.48 -6.68
CA LEU A 428 5.37 26.92 -5.41
C LEU A 428 6.44 27.24 -4.35
N VAL A 429 7.53 26.46 -4.28
CA VAL A 429 8.68 26.78 -3.41
C VAL A 429 9.40 28.04 -3.88
N TRP A 430 9.58 28.26 -5.18
CA TRP A 430 10.16 29.49 -5.73
C TRP A 430 9.35 30.72 -5.28
N LEU A 431 8.02 30.67 -5.35
CA LEU A 431 7.12 31.73 -4.88
C LEU A 431 7.06 31.89 -3.34
N HIS A 432 7.68 31.00 -2.56
CA HIS A 432 7.95 31.23 -1.13
C HIS A 432 9.31 31.92 -0.92
N LEU A 433 10.30 31.60 -1.75
CA LEU A 433 11.64 32.19 -1.72
C LEU A 433 11.65 33.62 -2.28
N ASP A 434 10.90 33.89 -3.36
CA ASP A 434 10.75 35.22 -3.95
C ASP A 434 9.25 35.60 -4.03
N PRO A 435 8.66 36.13 -2.93
CA PRO A 435 7.22 36.18 -2.78
C PRO A 435 6.52 37.20 -3.70
N PRO A 436 5.30 36.89 -4.18
CA PRO A 436 4.42 37.82 -4.87
C PRO A 436 4.19 39.15 -4.13
N GLN A 437 4.03 40.23 -4.89
CA GLN A 437 3.77 41.57 -4.35
C GLN A 437 2.35 41.72 -3.81
N ASP A 438 1.38 41.02 -4.42
CA ASP A 438 0.00 40.96 -3.96
C ASP A 438 -0.17 40.05 -2.72
N GLU A 439 -1.08 40.42 -1.81
CA GLU A 439 -1.31 39.68 -0.56
C GLU A 439 -2.24 38.47 -0.73
N GLU A 440 -3.28 38.58 -1.57
CA GLU A 440 -4.20 37.48 -1.88
C GLU A 440 -3.43 36.32 -2.55
N VAL A 441 -2.53 36.64 -3.49
CA VAL A 441 -1.62 35.67 -4.11
C VAL A 441 -0.71 35.01 -3.06
N ARG A 442 -0.06 35.78 -2.16
CA ARG A 442 0.83 35.20 -1.13
C ARG A 442 0.09 34.21 -0.23
N ILE A 443 -1.13 34.55 0.21
CA ILE A 443 -1.93 33.69 1.09
C ILE A 443 -2.31 32.40 0.36
N HIS A 444 -2.86 32.49 -0.85
CA HIS A 444 -3.20 31.29 -1.63
C HIS A 444 -1.98 30.41 -1.96
N VAL A 445 -0.82 30.99 -2.27
CA VAL A 445 0.43 30.24 -2.49
C VAL A 445 0.84 29.46 -1.23
N CYS A 446 0.69 30.05 -0.03
CA CYS A 446 0.94 29.34 1.23
C CYS A 446 -0.04 28.17 1.41
N SER A 447 -1.35 28.40 1.25
CA SER A 447 -2.38 27.37 1.36
C SER A 447 -2.18 26.24 0.34
N LEU A 448 -1.80 26.55 -0.90
CA LEU A 448 -1.52 25.58 -1.97
C LEU A 448 -0.35 24.66 -1.63
N LEU A 449 0.76 25.21 -1.12
CA LEU A 449 1.90 24.40 -0.71
C LEU A 449 1.54 23.49 0.48
N LEU A 450 0.86 24.02 1.50
CA LEU A 450 0.49 23.25 2.68
C LEU A 450 -0.46 22.09 2.35
N ASN A 451 -1.45 22.31 1.47
CA ASN A 451 -2.35 21.27 0.97
C ASN A 451 -1.62 20.11 0.27
N ARG A 452 -0.47 20.38 -0.38
CA ARG A 452 0.27 19.36 -1.15
C ARG A 452 1.34 18.62 -0.35
N VAL A 453 2.04 19.27 0.59
CA VAL A 453 3.19 18.66 1.29
C VAL A 453 3.12 18.68 2.83
N LYS A 454 2.08 19.27 3.44
CA LYS A 454 1.81 19.19 4.89
C LYS A 454 3.04 19.50 5.76
N ALA A 455 3.53 18.52 6.54
CA ALA A 455 4.68 18.64 7.43
C ALA A 455 5.97 19.18 6.78
N ASP A 456 6.12 18.94 5.48
CA ASP A 456 7.27 19.35 4.68
C ASP A 456 7.21 20.85 4.31
N ALA A 457 6.01 21.45 4.26
CA ALA A 457 5.85 22.92 4.16
C ALA A 457 6.24 23.61 5.47
N ILE A 458 5.89 23.02 6.62
CA ILE A 458 6.23 23.55 7.95
C ILE A 458 7.76 23.72 8.06
N SER A 459 8.53 22.73 7.58
CA SER A 459 10.01 22.76 7.57
C SER A 459 10.63 23.86 6.69
N LEU A 460 9.90 24.37 5.69
CA LEU A 460 10.27 25.54 4.90
C LEU A 460 9.81 26.84 5.59
N TRP A 461 8.62 26.84 6.17
CA TRP A 461 8.04 27.99 6.87
C TRP A 461 8.82 28.38 8.13
N GLU A 462 9.32 27.41 8.90
CA GLU A 462 10.26 27.62 10.01
C GLU A 462 11.54 28.36 9.58
N GLN A 463 11.93 28.28 8.30
CA GLN A 463 13.08 28.98 7.74
C GLN A 463 12.72 30.30 7.02
N LEU A 464 11.43 30.63 6.89
CA LEU A 464 10.94 31.85 6.23
C LEU A 464 10.17 32.79 7.18
N VAL A 465 9.88 32.37 8.42
CA VAL A 465 9.32 33.22 9.47
C VAL A 465 10.45 33.75 10.35
N TYR A 466 10.96 34.92 9.99
CA TYR A 466 11.94 35.68 10.77
C TYR A 466 11.64 37.19 10.68
N PRO A 467 12.12 38.02 11.64
CA PRO A 467 11.94 39.47 11.59
C PRO A 467 12.44 40.08 10.27
N GLY A 468 11.55 40.74 9.54
CA GLY A 468 11.84 41.35 8.24
C GLY A 468 11.46 40.51 7.01
N SER A 469 11.16 39.22 7.14
CA SER A 469 10.81 38.37 5.99
C SER A 469 9.50 38.78 5.31
N ALA A 470 9.57 38.99 3.99
CA ALA A 470 8.48 39.56 3.18
C ALA A 470 7.18 38.72 3.13
N ASN A 471 7.19 37.43 3.49
CA ASN A 471 6.01 36.56 3.52
C ASN A 471 5.66 36.00 4.91
N ALA A 472 6.37 36.38 5.98
CA ALA A 472 6.11 35.84 7.33
C ALA A 472 4.65 36.08 7.81
N ALA A 473 4.04 37.21 7.44
CA ALA A 473 2.63 37.49 7.78
C ALA A 473 1.64 36.55 7.07
N ALA A 474 1.86 36.26 5.78
CA ALA A 474 1.02 35.34 5.00
C ALA A 474 1.19 33.89 5.47
N ILE A 475 2.42 33.48 5.79
CA ILE A 475 2.72 32.17 6.37
C ILE A 475 2.03 31.99 7.73
N ARG A 476 2.16 32.97 8.66
CA ARG A 476 1.48 32.94 9.96
C ARG A 476 -0.04 32.83 9.82
N LYS A 477 -0.63 33.57 8.88
CA LYS A 477 -2.07 33.51 8.59
C LYS A 477 -2.49 32.11 8.11
N ALA A 478 -1.81 31.57 7.10
CA ALA A 478 -2.12 30.25 6.56
C ALA A 478 -1.90 29.12 7.59
N ALA A 479 -0.88 29.23 8.44
CA ALA A 479 -0.66 28.31 9.56
C ALA A 479 -1.79 28.38 10.61
N GLY A 480 -2.26 29.59 10.94
CA GLY A 480 -3.42 29.80 11.83
C GLY A 480 -4.72 29.22 11.25
N GLU A 481 -5.00 29.47 9.97
CA GLU A 481 -6.16 28.90 9.27
C GLU A 481 -6.12 27.36 9.30
N ALA A 482 -4.97 26.75 8.99
CA ALA A 482 -4.78 25.30 8.97
C ALA A 482 -4.73 24.62 10.36
N LEU A 483 -4.63 25.40 11.45
CA LEU A 483 -4.86 24.93 12.82
C LEU A 483 -6.36 24.90 13.19
N THR A 484 -7.21 25.61 12.43
CA THR A 484 -8.67 25.65 12.63
C THR A 484 -9.45 24.78 11.65
N ASP A 485 -8.87 24.45 10.50
CA ASP A 485 -9.49 23.64 9.45
C ASP A 485 -9.39 22.14 9.76
N SER A 486 -10.55 21.53 10.03
CA SER A 486 -10.68 20.10 10.36
C SER A 486 -10.41 19.13 9.20
N SER A 487 -10.19 19.62 7.97
CA SER A 487 -9.78 18.79 6.84
C SER A 487 -8.31 18.35 6.93
N TYR A 488 -7.49 19.06 7.73
CA TYR A 488 -6.14 18.64 8.05
C TYR A 488 -6.12 17.64 9.21
N HIS A 489 -5.25 16.65 9.09
CA HIS A 489 -4.93 15.70 10.16
C HIS A 489 -3.44 15.82 10.43
N TRP A 490 -3.11 16.36 11.60
CA TRP A 490 -1.77 16.61 12.09
C TRP A 490 -1.42 15.64 13.21
N ASN A 491 -0.16 15.20 13.31
CA ASN A 491 0.33 14.59 14.55
C ASN A 491 0.74 15.68 15.57
N ASP A 492 0.96 15.28 16.84
CA ASP A 492 1.27 16.21 17.94
C ASP A 492 2.54 17.05 17.69
N GLU A 493 3.53 16.51 16.97
CA GLU A 493 4.77 17.23 16.65
C GLU A 493 4.54 18.28 15.56
N GLU A 494 3.88 17.91 14.46
CA GLU A 494 3.44 18.82 13.41
C GLU A 494 2.56 19.95 13.95
N LEU A 495 1.58 19.61 14.79
CA LEU A 495 0.65 20.56 15.39
C LEU A 495 1.35 21.53 16.35
N LYS A 496 2.36 21.05 17.10
CA LYS A 496 3.23 21.91 17.92
C LYS A 496 4.11 22.84 17.06
N ARG A 497 4.70 22.33 15.98
CA ARG A 497 5.52 23.13 15.05
C ARG A 497 4.68 24.19 14.32
N LEU A 498 3.51 23.81 13.82
CA LEU A 498 2.57 24.70 13.14
C LEU A 498 2.06 25.82 14.05
N ARG A 499 1.80 25.53 15.34
CA ARG A 499 1.54 26.57 16.36
C ARG A 499 2.71 27.53 16.52
N SER A 500 3.93 27.01 16.65
CA SER A 500 5.13 27.86 16.75
C SER A 500 5.32 28.77 15.53
N VAL A 501 4.98 28.29 14.33
CA VAL A 501 5.01 29.08 13.08
C VAL A 501 3.89 30.14 13.05
N ALA A 502 2.70 29.83 13.57
CA ALA A 502 1.55 30.73 13.60
C ALA A 502 1.66 31.83 14.68
N GLU A 503 2.14 31.49 15.86
CA GLU A 503 2.27 32.38 17.03
C GLU A 503 3.41 33.41 16.84
N GLY A 504 4.55 32.95 16.32
CA GLY A 504 5.50 33.81 15.57
C GLY A 504 6.75 34.31 16.28
#